data_AF-A0A431KIF9-F1
#
_entry.id   AF-A0A431KIF9-F1
#
_cell.length_a   1.000
_cell.length_b   1.000
_cell.length_c   1.000
_cell.angle_alpha   90.00
_cell.angle_beta   90.00
_cell.angle_gamma   90.00
#
_symmetry.space_group_name_H-M   'P 1'
#
loop_
_entity.id
_entity.type
_entity.pdbx_description
1 polymer ?
#
loop_
_entity_poly.entity_id
_entity_poly.type
_entity_poly.pdbx_seq_one_letter_code
_entity_poly.pdbx_strand_id
1 'polypeptide(L)'
;MIFVVEVPHDAHPHAWFAYDGEDLLGKIAAEDALQPWEIFDQTSARELFELVGVRPDAPDASAAFPGISRLAQEFGLDAPLYRADHLLERGCYQPEAVLLGAACEAALQRRKVAMAQGGTLRDYRIYWSEPEAVLAIEGQDPFFAEQGNWRALHALREQLLALDVLAAD
;
A
#
# COMPACT_ATOMS: atom_id res chain seq x y z
N MET A 1 -8.89 -11.83 4.19
CA MET A 1 -7.56 -11.57 4.76
C MET A 1 -6.53 -11.61 3.65
N ILE A 2 -5.63 -10.65 3.65
CA ILE A 2 -4.48 -10.51 2.76
C ILE A 2 -3.26 -10.96 3.54
N PHE A 3 -2.33 -11.70 2.94
CA PHE A 3 -1.10 -12.14 3.57
C PHE A 3 0.09 -11.51 2.88
N VAL A 4 1.05 -11.02 3.66
CA VAL A 4 2.31 -10.49 3.16
C VAL A 4 3.43 -11.32 3.75
N VAL A 5 4.31 -11.81 2.87
CA VAL A 5 5.55 -12.47 3.25
C VAL A 5 6.69 -11.54 2.89
N GLU A 6 7.48 -11.16 3.87
CA GLU A 6 8.63 -10.29 3.68
C GLU A 6 9.92 -11.07 3.91
N VAL A 7 10.90 -10.81 3.04
CA VAL A 7 12.24 -11.39 3.10
C VAL A 7 13.23 -10.24 3.24
N PRO A 8 13.59 -9.85 4.48
CA PRO A 8 14.56 -8.77 4.71
C PRO A 8 15.96 -9.14 4.22
N HIS A 9 16.82 -8.14 3.98
CA HIS A 9 18.24 -8.38 3.67
C HIS A 9 19.00 -8.96 4.87
N ASP A 10 18.79 -8.38 6.06
CA ASP A 10 19.61 -8.63 7.27
C ASP A 10 18.83 -9.29 8.42
N ALA A 11 17.63 -9.80 8.17
CA ALA A 11 16.80 -10.45 9.18
C ALA A 11 16.12 -11.73 8.66
N HIS A 12 15.45 -12.45 9.55
CA HIS A 12 14.70 -13.63 9.17
C HIS A 12 13.43 -13.24 8.39
N PRO A 13 13.04 -14.03 7.36
CA PRO A 13 11.74 -13.86 6.74
C PRO A 13 10.63 -13.95 7.77
N HIS A 14 9.59 -13.18 7.57
CA HIS A 14 8.40 -13.19 8.42
C HIS A 14 7.15 -13.01 7.55
N ALA A 15 6.01 -13.42 8.09
CA ALA A 15 4.73 -13.26 7.42
C ALA A 15 3.76 -12.59 8.39
N TRP A 16 2.88 -11.76 7.85
CA TRP A 16 1.82 -11.10 8.58
C TRP A 16 0.58 -11.02 7.69
N PHE A 17 -0.55 -10.61 8.26
CA PHE A 17 -1.80 -10.51 7.54
C PHE A 17 -2.45 -9.15 7.74
N ALA A 18 -3.30 -8.77 6.80
CA ALA A 18 -4.25 -7.68 6.92
C ALA A 18 -5.68 -8.19 6.73
N TYR A 19 -6.66 -7.59 7.41
CA TYR A 19 -8.06 -7.98 7.24
C TYR A 19 -8.60 -7.60 5.87
N ASP A 20 -8.29 -6.37 5.44
CA ASP A 20 -8.70 -5.75 4.19
C ASP A 20 -7.62 -4.76 3.70
N GLY A 21 -7.95 -3.97 2.66
CA GLY A 21 -7.04 -2.99 2.08
C GLY A 21 -6.67 -1.84 3.03
N GLU A 22 -7.60 -1.37 3.87
CA GLU A 22 -7.33 -0.26 4.80
C GLU A 22 -6.37 -0.70 5.91
N ASP A 23 -6.54 -1.91 6.45
CA ASP A 23 -5.60 -2.49 7.40
C ASP A 23 -4.22 -2.75 6.76
N LEU A 24 -4.19 -3.17 5.48
CA LEU A 24 -2.94 -3.32 4.74
C LEU A 24 -2.21 -1.98 4.60
N LEU A 25 -2.93 -0.92 4.19
CA LEU A 25 -2.40 0.43 4.06
C LEU A 25 -1.86 0.94 5.40
N GLY A 26 -2.61 0.76 6.49
CA GLY A 26 -2.20 1.18 7.83
C GLY A 26 -0.91 0.50 8.29
N LYS A 27 -0.78 -0.81 8.08
CA LYS A 27 0.43 -1.58 8.44
C LYS A 27 1.63 -1.20 7.58
N ILE A 28 1.44 -1.01 6.28
CA ILE A 28 2.50 -0.53 5.39
C ILE A 28 2.94 0.86 5.84
N ALA A 29 2.02 1.81 6.02
CA ALA A 29 2.34 3.19 6.40
C ALA A 29 3.07 3.29 7.75
N ALA A 30 2.80 2.39 8.70
CA ALA A 30 3.48 2.38 9.99
C ALA A 30 5.01 2.22 9.89
N GLU A 31 5.50 1.63 8.80
CA GLU A 31 6.92 1.42 8.52
C GLU A 31 7.40 2.20 7.27
N ASP A 32 6.55 3.06 6.71
CA ASP A 32 6.88 3.85 5.52
C ASP A 32 7.33 5.28 5.89
N ALA A 33 8.03 5.93 4.96
CA ALA A 33 8.38 7.33 5.10
C ALA A 33 7.18 8.25 4.77
N LEU A 34 6.21 7.73 4.02
CA LEU A 34 5.01 8.43 3.61
C LEU A 34 3.86 8.19 4.59
N GLN A 35 3.00 9.19 4.77
CA GLN A 35 1.76 9.05 5.52
C GLN A 35 0.74 8.19 4.74
N PRO A 36 -0.28 7.59 5.39
CA PRO A 36 -1.27 6.74 4.71
C PRO A 36 -1.90 7.41 3.48
N TRP A 37 -2.31 8.67 3.58
CA TRP A 37 -2.90 9.45 2.48
C TRP A 37 -1.91 9.88 1.39
N GLU A 38 -0.59 9.76 1.64
CA GLU A 38 0.42 9.95 0.61
C GLU A 38 0.65 8.64 -0.17
N ILE A 39 0.56 7.49 0.52
CA ILE A 39 0.64 6.16 -0.12
C ILE A 39 -0.58 5.91 -0.98
N PHE A 40 -1.79 6.18 -0.47
CA PHE A 40 -3.03 6.10 -1.23
C PHE A 40 -4.08 7.06 -0.67
N ASP A 41 -4.73 7.81 -1.55
CA ASP A 41 -5.89 8.65 -1.21
C ASP A 41 -6.87 8.72 -2.40
N GLN A 42 -8.16 8.80 -2.06
CA GLN A 42 -9.24 9.04 -3.01
C GLN A 42 -10.09 10.19 -2.47
N THR A 43 -10.09 11.30 -3.19
CA THR A 43 -10.76 12.53 -2.77
C THR A 43 -11.32 13.28 -3.97
N SER A 44 -11.80 14.49 -3.76
CA SER A 44 -12.24 15.43 -4.78
C SER A 44 -11.67 16.81 -4.47
N ALA A 45 -11.65 17.71 -5.46
CA ALA A 45 -11.16 19.07 -5.20
C ALA A 45 -12.02 19.79 -4.15
N ARG A 46 -13.32 19.48 -4.05
CA ARG A 46 -14.21 19.99 -3.00
C ARG A 46 -13.73 19.56 -1.61
N GLU A 47 -13.51 18.27 -1.40
CA GLU A 47 -13.07 17.74 -0.10
C GLU A 47 -11.69 18.29 0.30
N LEU A 48 -10.79 18.47 -0.67
CA LEU A 48 -9.50 19.14 -0.43
C LEU A 48 -9.68 20.61 0.01
N PHE A 49 -10.62 21.35 -0.59
CA PHE A 49 -10.96 22.70 -0.16
C PHE A 49 -11.57 22.73 1.25
N GLU A 50 -12.45 21.78 1.55
CA GLU A 50 -13.04 21.61 2.88
C GLU A 50 -11.96 21.31 3.94
N LEU A 51 -10.98 20.46 3.63
CA LEU A 51 -9.86 20.12 4.50
C LEU A 51 -9.03 21.35 4.91
N VAL A 52 -8.82 22.29 3.97
CA VAL A 52 -8.08 23.54 4.25
C VAL A 52 -8.99 24.68 4.72
N GLY A 53 -10.30 24.45 4.87
CA GLY A 53 -11.26 25.42 5.39
C GLY A 53 -11.54 26.59 4.45
N VAL A 54 -11.37 26.42 3.14
CA VAL A 54 -11.58 27.47 2.13
C VAL A 54 -12.75 27.11 1.22
N ARG A 55 -13.61 28.08 0.93
CA ARG A 55 -14.66 27.88 -0.06
C ARG A 55 -14.06 27.93 -1.48
N PRO A 56 -14.44 27.02 -2.39
CA PRO A 56 -13.92 27.02 -3.76
C PRO A 56 -14.20 28.32 -4.54
N ASP A 57 -15.28 29.03 -4.18
CA ASP A 57 -15.71 30.29 -4.80
C ASP A 57 -15.18 31.55 -4.09
N ALA A 58 -14.34 31.39 -3.06
CA ALA A 58 -13.71 32.53 -2.40
C ALA A 58 -12.76 33.24 -3.38
N PRO A 59 -12.75 34.59 -3.40
CA PRO A 59 -12.00 35.36 -4.39
C PRO A 59 -10.48 35.14 -4.35
N ASP A 60 -9.95 34.71 -3.21
CA ASP A 60 -8.53 34.44 -2.96
C ASP A 60 -8.17 32.94 -3.00
N ALA A 61 -9.14 32.03 -3.17
CA ALA A 61 -8.92 30.59 -3.13
C ALA A 61 -7.82 30.12 -4.12
N SER A 62 -7.84 30.63 -5.36
CA SER A 62 -6.86 30.26 -6.38
C SER A 62 -5.46 30.82 -6.13
N ALA A 63 -5.34 31.92 -5.38
CA ALA A 63 -4.04 32.47 -5.00
C ALA A 63 -3.47 31.74 -3.78
N ALA A 64 -4.33 31.40 -2.81
CA ALA A 64 -3.93 30.70 -1.59
C ALA A 64 -3.64 29.20 -1.83
N PHE A 65 -4.44 28.54 -2.67
CA PHE A 65 -4.37 27.11 -2.94
C PHE A 65 -4.37 26.81 -4.45
N PRO A 66 -3.33 27.25 -5.20
CA PRO A 66 -3.28 27.12 -6.65
C PRO A 66 -3.32 25.66 -7.13
N GLY A 67 -2.86 24.70 -6.32
CA GLY A 67 -2.94 23.28 -6.62
C GLY A 67 -4.38 22.76 -6.65
N ILE A 68 -5.14 22.99 -5.57
CA ILE A 68 -6.53 22.52 -5.44
C ILE A 68 -7.42 23.23 -6.47
N SER A 69 -7.22 24.54 -6.69
CA SER A 69 -7.95 25.29 -7.73
C SER A 69 -7.70 24.75 -9.13
N ARG A 70 -6.47 24.32 -9.45
CA ARG A 70 -6.17 23.71 -10.74
C ARG A 70 -6.94 22.40 -10.93
N LEU A 71 -6.92 21.52 -9.92
CA LEU A 71 -7.67 20.26 -9.96
C LEU A 71 -9.17 20.51 -10.18
N ALA A 72 -9.74 21.48 -9.47
CA ALA A 72 -11.14 21.87 -9.64
C ALA A 72 -11.45 22.40 -11.05
N GLN A 73 -10.53 23.14 -11.67
CA GLN A 73 -10.68 23.69 -13.02
C GLN A 73 -10.54 22.60 -14.10
N GLU A 74 -9.60 21.68 -13.93
CA GLU A 74 -9.29 20.64 -14.91
C GLU A 74 -10.30 19.50 -14.87
N PHE A 75 -10.69 19.04 -13.68
CA PHE A 75 -11.49 17.83 -13.50
C PHE A 75 -12.89 18.10 -12.92
N GLY A 76 -13.14 19.30 -12.39
CA GLY A 76 -14.36 19.64 -11.67
C GLY A 76 -14.24 19.45 -10.15
N LEU A 77 -15.16 20.04 -9.40
CA LEU A 77 -15.11 20.03 -7.93
C LEU A 77 -15.38 18.66 -7.32
N ASP A 78 -16.25 17.87 -7.95
CA ASP A 78 -16.81 16.63 -7.41
C ASP A 78 -16.28 15.37 -8.12
N ALA A 79 -15.34 15.53 -9.06
CA ALA A 79 -14.71 14.39 -9.72
C ALA A 79 -13.81 13.63 -8.74
N PRO A 80 -13.86 12.28 -8.72
CA PRO A 80 -12.94 11.49 -7.92
C PRO A 80 -11.52 11.63 -8.47
N LEU A 81 -10.59 11.90 -7.57
CA LEU A 81 -9.17 12.08 -7.83
C LEU A 81 -8.40 11.12 -6.93
N TYR A 82 -7.41 10.46 -7.52
CA TYR A 82 -6.61 9.44 -6.87
C TYR A 82 -5.17 9.93 -6.74
N ARG A 83 -4.58 9.70 -5.56
CA ARG A 83 -3.17 9.91 -5.27
C ARG A 83 -2.54 8.59 -4.84
N ALA A 84 -1.32 8.35 -5.32
CA ALA A 84 -0.52 7.21 -4.89
C ALA A 84 0.97 7.50 -5.14
N ASP A 85 1.64 8.15 -4.20
CA ASP A 85 2.97 8.76 -4.43
C ASP A 85 4.09 7.76 -4.74
N HIS A 86 3.91 6.47 -4.42
CA HIS A 86 4.87 5.43 -4.80
C HIS A 86 4.73 4.97 -6.26
N LEU A 87 3.52 5.13 -6.84
CA LEU A 87 3.17 4.81 -8.24
C LEU A 87 3.22 6.03 -9.17
N LEU A 88 2.77 7.17 -8.67
CA LEU A 88 2.63 8.43 -9.38
C LEU A 88 3.73 9.41 -8.96
N GLU A 89 3.76 10.59 -9.59
CA GLU A 89 4.57 11.69 -9.07
C GLU A 89 4.06 12.13 -7.70
N ARG A 90 4.98 12.47 -6.79
CA ARG A 90 4.65 12.82 -5.41
C ARG A 90 3.68 14.01 -5.35
N GLY A 91 2.56 13.85 -4.64
CA GLY A 91 1.55 14.90 -4.48
C GLY A 91 0.65 15.07 -5.71
N CYS A 92 0.78 14.21 -6.72
CA CYS A 92 -0.07 14.23 -7.90
C CYS A 92 -1.43 13.60 -7.59
N TYR A 93 -2.49 14.29 -8.01
CA TYR A 93 -3.86 13.79 -8.03
C TYR A 93 -4.30 13.67 -9.51
N GLN A 94 -4.88 12.53 -9.87
CA GLN A 94 -5.34 12.26 -11.24
C GLN A 94 -6.74 11.63 -11.26
N PRO A 95 -7.53 11.79 -12.34
CA PRO A 95 -8.86 11.18 -12.44
C PRO A 95 -8.82 9.68 -12.79
N GLU A 96 -7.72 9.17 -13.35
CA GLU A 96 -7.56 7.76 -13.65
C GLU A 96 -7.43 6.95 -12.35
N ALA A 97 -8.36 6.01 -12.17
CA ALA A 97 -8.46 5.20 -10.97
C ALA A 97 -7.15 4.46 -10.65
N VAL A 98 -6.69 4.62 -9.41
CA VAL A 98 -5.62 3.82 -8.82
C VAL A 98 -6.26 2.90 -7.79
N LEU A 99 -5.89 1.61 -7.82
CA LEU A 99 -6.34 0.65 -6.82
C LEU A 99 -5.46 0.76 -5.57
N LEU A 100 -6.07 0.77 -4.38
CA LEU A 100 -5.36 0.76 -3.11
C LEU A 100 -4.31 -0.35 -3.06
N GLY A 101 -4.67 -1.56 -3.51
CA GLY A 101 -3.74 -2.70 -3.53
C GLY A 101 -2.49 -2.44 -4.38
N ALA A 102 -2.64 -1.77 -5.54
CA ALA A 102 -1.50 -1.42 -6.38
C ALA A 102 -0.61 -0.36 -5.73
N ALA A 103 -1.19 0.61 -5.01
CA ALA A 103 -0.44 1.61 -4.27
C ALA A 103 0.35 0.99 -3.10
N CYS A 104 -0.25 0.06 -2.37
CA CYS A 104 0.40 -0.73 -1.32
C CYS A 104 1.54 -1.61 -1.88
N GLU A 105 1.30 -2.29 -3.00
CA GLU A 105 2.34 -3.09 -3.65
C GLU A 105 3.52 -2.22 -4.12
N ALA A 106 3.26 -1.02 -4.64
CA ALA A 106 4.32 -0.09 -5.01
C ALA A 106 5.15 0.37 -3.80
N ALA A 107 4.53 0.57 -2.64
CA ALA A 107 5.25 0.88 -1.40
C ALA A 107 6.22 -0.26 -1.01
N LEU A 108 5.74 -1.52 -1.05
CA LEU A 108 6.59 -2.70 -0.80
C LEU A 108 7.71 -2.85 -1.85
N GLN A 109 7.41 -2.55 -3.12
CA GLN A 109 8.42 -2.55 -4.19
C GLN A 109 9.53 -1.52 -3.96
N ARG A 110 9.23 -0.37 -3.34
CA ARG A 110 10.26 0.62 -2.96
C ARG A 110 11.15 0.15 -1.81
N ARG A 111 10.65 -0.73 -0.95
CA ARG A 111 11.46 -1.41 0.08
C ARG A 111 12.34 -2.50 -0.53
N LYS A 112 11.87 -3.13 -1.61
CA LYS A 112 12.58 -4.15 -2.40
C LYS A 112 13.62 -3.52 -3.35
N VAL A 113 14.62 -2.87 -2.77
CA VAL A 113 15.78 -2.32 -3.48
C VAL A 113 17.05 -2.96 -2.91
N ALA A 114 18.15 -2.91 -3.64
CA ALA A 114 19.43 -3.39 -3.14
C ALA A 114 19.78 -2.72 -1.80
N MET A 115 20.29 -3.51 -0.85
CA MET A 115 20.69 -3.02 0.48
C MET A 115 21.68 -1.83 0.39
N ALA A 116 22.59 -1.85 -0.59
CA ALA A 116 23.54 -0.76 -0.84
C ALA A 116 22.88 0.59 -1.23
N GLN A 117 21.62 0.56 -1.65
CA GLN A 117 20.82 1.73 -2.00
C GLN A 117 19.78 2.05 -0.90
N GLY A 118 19.88 1.40 0.26
CA GLY A 118 18.99 1.62 1.41
C GLY A 118 17.70 0.79 1.40
N GLY A 119 17.58 -0.21 0.52
CA GLY A 119 16.43 -1.12 0.55
C GLY A 119 16.44 -2.02 1.79
N THR A 120 15.27 -2.24 2.39
CA THR A 120 15.10 -3.07 3.59
C THR A 120 14.72 -4.51 3.26
N LEU A 121 14.06 -4.72 2.11
CA LEU A 121 13.61 -6.04 1.66
C LEU A 121 14.49 -6.54 0.51
N ARG A 122 14.90 -7.81 0.62
CA ARG A 122 15.45 -8.57 -0.49
C ARG A 122 14.34 -9.01 -1.43
N ASP A 123 13.23 -9.46 -0.86
CA ASP A 123 12.07 -9.91 -1.61
C ASP A 123 10.79 -9.79 -0.78
N TYR A 124 9.64 -9.89 -1.44
CA TYR A 124 8.34 -9.96 -0.79
C TYR A 124 7.32 -10.66 -1.68
N ARG A 125 6.21 -11.09 -1.07
CA ARG A 125 5.07 -11.67 -1.77
C ARG A 125 3.77 -11.26 -1.09
N ILE A 126 2.76 -10.90 -1.87
CA ILE A 126 1.41 -10.62 -1.39
C ILE A 126 0.50 -11.74 -1.91
N TYR A 127 -0.31 -12.29 -1.02
CA TYR A 127 -1.43 -13.17 -1.34
C TYR A 127 -2.71 -12.44 -0.94
N TRP A 128 -3.57 -12.14 -1.91
CA TRP A 128 -4.72 -11.26 -1.70
C TRP A 128 -5.89 -11.94 -1.00
N SER A 129 -5.77 -13.26 -0.77
CA SER A 129 -6.74 -14.05 -0.02
C SER A 129 -6.07 -15.20 0.73
N GLU A 130 -6.75 -15.71 1.76
CA GLU A 130 -6.32 -16.91 2.48
C GLU A 130 -6.25 -18.15 1.57
N PRO A 131 -7.23 -18.43 0.67
CA PRO A 131 -7.09 -19.52 -0.29
C PRO A 131 -5.84 -19.41 -1.16
N GLU A 132 -5.47 -18.20 -1.61
CA GLU A 132 -4.21 -18.00 -2.35
C GLU A 132 -2.98 -18.33 -1.51
N ALA A 133 -2.95 -17.89 -0.24
CA ALA A 133 -1.85 -18.17 0.67
C ALA A 133 -1.70 -19.67 0.97
N VAL A 134 -2.82 -20.38 1.18
CA VAL A 134 -2.85 -21.84 1.37
C VAL A 134 -2.37 -22.57 0.11
N LEU A 135 -2.90 -22.20 -1.06
CA LEU A 135 -2.47 -22.77 -2.34
C LEU A 135 -0.99 -22.53 -2.61
N ALA A 136 -0.42 -21.41 -2.19
CA ALA A 136 1.01 -21.13 -2.35
C ALA A 136 1.91 -22.09 -1.55
N ILE A 137 1.43 -22.55 -0.39
CA ILE A 137 2.12 -23.55 0.43
C ILE A 137 2.06 -24.95 -0.21
N GLU A 138 0.91 -25.32 -0.76
CA GLU A 138 0.67 -26.63 -1.36
C GLU A 138 1.28 -26.76 -2.76
N GLY A 139 1.18 -25.70 -3.56
CA GLY A 139 1.43 -25.66 -5.00
C GLY A 139 2.88 -25.39 -5.41
N GLN A 140 3.83 -25.35 -4.47
CA GLN A 140 5.24 -25.01 -4.73
C GLN A 140 5.39 -23.65 -5.44
N ASP A 141 4.85 -22.57 -4.87
CA ASP A 141 5.09 -21.21 -5.39
C ASP A 141 6.60 -21.03 -5.62
N PRO A 142 7.05 -20.72 -6.86
CA PRO A 142 8.47 -20.57 -7.19
C PRO A 142 9.20 -19.59 -6.26
N PHE A 143 8.48 -18.60 -5.72
CA PHE A 143 8.98 -17.68 -4.70
C PHE A 143 9.67 -18.40 -3.53
N PHE A 144 9.13 -19.55 -3.09
CA PHE A 144 9.72 -20.33 -1.99
C PHE A 144 10.85 -21.27 -2.42
N ALA A 145 10.92 -21.59 -3.71
CA ALA A 145 11.96 -22.44 -4.29
C ALA A 145 13.26 -21.67 -4.60
N GLU A 146 13.20 -20.33 -4.68
CA GLU A 146 14.36 -19.47 -4.86
C GLU A 146 15.32 -19.51 -3.64
N GLN A 147 16.61 -19.26 -3.90
CA GLN A 147 17.70 -19.52 -2.95
C GLN A 147 17.47 -18.87 -1.57
N GLY A 148 17.09 -19.71 -0.60
CA GLY A 148 16.98 -19.33 0.81
C GLY A 148 15.60 -18.89 1.27
N ASN A 149 14.57 -18.92 0.41
CA ASN A 149 13.20 -18.54 0.76
C ASN A 149 12.39 -19.68 1.42
N TRP A 150 12.99 -20.86 1.69
CA TRP A 150 12.34 -21.91 2.47
C TRP A 150 11.90 -21.43 3.86
N ARG A 151 12.65 -20.51 4.48
CA ARG A 151 12.24 -19.86 5.76
C ARG A 151 11.02 -18.95 5.60
N ALA A 152 10.83 -18.35 4.43
CA ALA A 152 9.65 -17.56 4.12
C ALA A 152 8.40 -18.44 4.01
N LEU A 153 8.54 -19.66 3.46
CA LEU A 153 7.48 -20.67 3.48
C LEU A 153 7.09 -21.07 4.90
N HIS A 154 8.08 -21.27 5.78
CA HIS A 154 7.81 -21.56 7.20
C HIS A 154 7.09 -20.40 7.87
N ALA A 155 7.52 -19.16 7.65
CA ALA A 155 6.87 -17.99 8.22
C ALA A 155 5.39 -17.89 7.80
N LEU A 156 5.08 -18.12 6.52
CA LEU A 156 3.68 -18.13 6.05
C LEU A 156 2.85 -19.23 6.72
N ARG A 157 3.41 -20.44 6.86
CA ARG A 157 2.74 -21.55 7.57
C ARG A 157 2.47 -21.22 9.03
N GLU A 158 3.45 -20.67 9.74
CA GLU A 158 3.29 -20.27 11.14
C GLU A 158 2.20 -19.21 11.29
N GLN A 159 2.13 -18.24 10.38
CA GLN A 159 1.10 -17.21 10.40
C GLN A 159 -0.31 -17.77 10.16
N LEU A 160 -0.48 -18.68 9.22
CA LEU A 160 -1.77 -19.34 8.97
C LEU A 160 -2.19 -20.22 10.15
N LEU A 161 -1.27 -21.01 10.72
CA LEU A 161 -1.54 -21.83 11.90
C LEU A 161 -1.92 -20.98 13.11
N ALA A 162 -1.27 -19.84 13.32
CA ALA A 162 -1.61 -18.92 14.41
C ALA A 162 -3.05 -18.39 14.27
N LEU A 163 -3.52 -18.13 13.05
CA LEU A 163 -4.90 -17.71 12.78
C LEU A 163 -5.91 -18.84 13.01
N ASP A 164 -5.58 -20.06 12.59
CA ASP A 164 -6.43 -21.24 12.84
C ASP A 164 -6.64 -21.48 14.34
N VAL A 165 -5.59 -21.34 15.15
CA VAL A 165 -5.67 -21.46 16.61
C VAL A 165 -6.59 -20.38 17.19
N LEU A 166 -6.45 -19.13 16.74
CA LEU A 166 -7.30 -18.02 17.20
C LEU A 166 -8.78 -18.17 16.78
N ALA A 167 -9.06 -18.89 15.70
CA ALA A 167 -10.42 -19.14 15.23
C ALA A 167 -11.10 -20.35 15.92
N ALA A 168 -10.32 -21.22 16.56
CA ALA A 168 -10.80 -22.42 17.23
C ALA A 168 -11.14 -22.21 18.73
N ASP A 169 -10.66 -21.11 19.32
CA ASP A 169 -10.95 -20.65 20.69
C ASP A 169 -12.18 -19.71 20.75
#